data_AF-A0A972Q0C4-F1
#
_entry.id   AF-A0A972Q0C4-F1
#
_cell.length_a   1.000
_cell.length_b   1.000
_cell.length_c   1.000
_cell.angle_alpha   90.00
_cell.angle_beta   90.00
_cell.angle_gamma   90.00
#
_symmetry.space_group_name_H-M   'P 1'
#
loop_
_entity.id
_entity.type
_entity.pdbx_description
1 polymer ?
#
loop_
_entity_poly.entity_id
_entity_poly.type
_entity_poly.pdbx_seq_one_letter_code
_entity_poly.pdbx_strand_id
1 'polypeptide(L)'
;MSKLNLYRAGGLAALLGIVLLFAAYVVPALLAVGVLLFAVTYFALYRLPGVGLPALNLAAVISTLLGAAGLLFTGSTPSVLFNVFMGLALMLPAFLAGLSAYRQTAFPRALPIIGIIAGALGMLNAVANISGGGDWTNLPNAMSKLFSDLTYYPATLLLLVWLVWGAFLLFRKA
;
A
#
# COMPACT_ATOMS: atom_id res chain seq x y z
N MET A 1 13.39 -12.84 -18.61
CA MET A 1 13.87 -12.56 -17.24
C MET A 1 13.77 -13.84 -16.41
N SER A 2 14.84 -14.25 -15.71
CA SER A 2 14.78 -15.44 -14.85
C SER A 2 13.88 -15.20 -13.64
N LYS A 3 13.23 -16.26 -13.10
CA LYS A 3 12.38 -16.14 -11.90
C LYS A 3 13.15 -15.56 -10.71
N LEU A 4 14.43 -15.94 -10.59
CA LEU A 4 15.38 -15.40 -9.60
C LEU A 4 15.47 -13.87 -9.67
N ASN A 5 15.73 -13.34 -10.87
CA ASN A 5 15.87 -11.90 -11.07
C ASN A 5 14.56 -11.16 -10.76
N LEU A 6 13.41 -11.77 -11.07
CA LEU A 6 12.10 -11.19 -10.77
C LEU A 6 11.88 -11.04 -9.27
N TYR A 7 12.24 -12.06 -8.48
CA TYR A 7 12.09 -12.02 -7.03
C TYR A 7 13.03 -10.99 -6.39
N ARG A 8 14.30 -10.90 -6.83
CA ARG A 8 15.22 -9.84 -6.36
C ARG A 8 14.67 -8.44 -6.68
N ALA A 9 14.19 -8.25 -7.92
CA ALA A 9 13.63 -6.97 -8.35
C ALA A 9 12.40 -6.59 -7.51
N GLY A 10 11.49 -7.52 -7.26
CA GLY A 10 10.31 -7.26 -6.41
C GLY A 10 10.67 -6.97 -4.95
N GLY A 11 11.66 -7.68 -4.39
CA GLY A 11 12.14 -7.40 -3.03
C GLY A 11 12.78 -6.02 -2.92
N LEU A 12 13.62 -5.63 -3.89
CA LEU A 12 14.21 -4.30 -3.94
C LEU A 12 13.16 -3.21 -4.17
N ALA A 13 12.18 -3.47 -5.02
CA ALA A 13 11.08 -2.54 -5.28
C ALA A 13 10.27 -2.25 -4.01
N ALA A 14 10.01 -3.25 -3.16
CA ALA A 14 9.36 -3.04 -1.87
C ALA A 14 10.16 -2.09 -0.97
N LEU A 15 11.46 -2.33 -0.81
CA LEU A 15 12.31 -1.51 0.06
C LEU A 15 12.47 -0.08 -0.48
N LEU A 16 12.70 0.07 -1.78
CA LEU A 16 12.78 1.37 -2.43
C LEU A 16 11.45 2.12 -2.34
N GLY A 17 10.32 1.44 -2.57
CA GLY A 17 9.00 2.04 -2.46
C GLY A 17 8.71 2.56 -1.05
N ILE A 18 9.17 1.86 0.01
CA ILE A 18 9.06 2.33 1.40
C ILE A 18 9.85 3.62 1.59
N VAL A 19 11.11 3.66 1.11
CA VAL A 19 11.95 4.87 1.19
C VAL A 19 11.27 6.05 0.48
N LEU A 20 10.72 5.81 -0.71
CA LEU A 20 10.03 6.84 -1.48
C LEU A 20 8.72 7.32 -0.83
N LEU A 21 7.99 6.44 -0.15
CA LEU A 21 6.79 6.81 0.60
C LEU A 21 7.11 7.82 1.71
N PHE A 22 8.24 7.68 2.41
CA PHE A 22 8.67 8.67 3.41
C PHE A 22 9.24 9.94 2.78
N ALA A 23 9.98 9.81 1.68
CA ALA A 23 10.52 10.96 0.94
C ALA A 23 9.41 11.81 0.28
N ALA A 24 8.20 11.24 0.11
CA ALA A 24 7.03 11.94 -0.43
C ALA A 24 6.62 13.17 0.36
N TYR A 25 6.96 13.25 1.65
CA TYR A 25 6.72 14.43 2.47
C TYR A 25 7.41 15.69 1.88
N VAL A 26 8.58 15.50 1.26
CA VAL A 26 9.34 16.59 0.62
C VAL A 26 8.97 16.73 -0.85
N VAL A 27 8.79 15.61 -1.54
CA VAL A 27 8.51 15.58 -2.98
C VAL A 27 7.30 14.67 -3.26
N PRO A 28 6.09 15.23 -3.38
CA PRO A 28 4.85 14.45 -3.52
C PRO A 28 4.85 13.44 -4.68
N ALA A 29 5.58 13.74 -5.77
CA ALA A 29 5.72 12.82 -6.90
C ALA A 29 6.38 11.48 -6.55
N LEU A 30 7.25 11.45 -5.52
CA LEU A 30 7.89 10.22 -5.06
C LEU A 30 6.89 9.23 -4.48
N LEU A 31 5.75 9.69 -3.97
CA LEU A 31 4.69 8.82 -3.46
C LEU A 31 4.15 7.91 -4.55
N ALA A 32 3.80 8.49 -5.69
CA ALA A 32 3.24 7.75 -6.82
C ALA A 32 4.27 6.78 -7.43
N VAL A 33 5.55 7.19 -7.48
CA VAL A 33 6.65 6.27 -7.86
C VAL A 33 6.78 5.12 -6.87
N GLY A 34 6.68 5.38 -5.56
CA GLY A 34 6.69 4.35 -4.52
C GLY A 34 5.55 3.35 -4.68
N VAL A 35 4.34 3.83 -4.97
CA VAL A 35 3.16 2.98 -5.26
C VAL A 35 3.42 2.08 -6.48
N LEU A 36 3.99 2.62 -7.56
CA LEU A 36 4.35 1.83 -8.74
C LEU A 36 5.38 0.74 -8.40
N LEU A 37 6.34 1.01 -7.52
CA LEU A 37 7.28 0.01 -7.04
C LEU A 37 6.58 -1.08 -6.21
N PHE A 38 5.59 -0.73 -5.40
CA PHE A 38 4.77 -1.73 -4.71
C PHE A 38 4.00 -2.64 -5.67
N ALA A 39 3.55 -2.11 -6.82
CA ALA A 39 2.95 -2.94 -7.86
C ALA A 39 3.90 -4.05 -8.34
N VAL A 40 5.19 -3.72 -8.52
CA VAL A 40 6.23 -4.70 -8.89
C VAL A 40 6.38 -5.76 -7.80
N THR A 41 6.35 -5.37 -6.52
CA THR A 41 6.37 -6.30 -5.39
C THR A 41 5.18 -7.26 -5.42
N TYR A 42 3.95 -6.74 -5.58
CA TYR A 42 2.75 -7.57 -5.65
C TYR A 42 2.77 -8.52 -6.85
N PHE A 43 3.26 -8.06 -8.00
CA PHE A 43 3.43 -8.90 -9.18
C PHE A 43 4.46 -10.02 -8.95
N ALA A 44 5.59 -9.71 -8.32
CA ALA A 44 6.59 -10.72 -7.99
C ALA A 44 6.05 -11.77 -6.99
N LEU A 45 5.29 -11.33 -5.98
CA LEU A 45 4.63 -12.21 -5.01
C LEU A 45 3.57 -13.10 -5.67
N TYR A 46 2.80 -12.57 -6.61
CA TYR A 46 1.87 -13.36 -7.42
C TYR A 46 2.58 -14.49 -8.18
N ARG A 47 3.78 -14.23 -8.70
CA ARG A 47 4.60 -15.22 -9.41
C ARG A 47 5.33 -16.20 -8.49
N LEU A 48 5.14 -16.11 -7.17
CA LEU A 48 5.76 -17.02 -6.21
C LEU A 48 4.97 -18.34 -6.13
N PRO A 49 5.61 -19.52 -6.35
CA PRO A 49 4.94 -20.81 -6.32
C PRO A 49 4.34 -21.11 -4.95
N GLY A 50 3.09 -21.58 -4.91
CA GLY A 50 2.36 -21.86 -3.67
C GLY A 50 1.76 -20.63 -2.98
N VAL A 51 2.02 -19.42 -3.51
CA VAL A 51 1.29 -18.20 -3.15
C VAL A 51 0.28 -17.90 -4.25
N GLY A 52 0.71 -17.50 -5.45
CA GLY A 52 -0.12 -17.55 -6.67
C GLY A 52 -1.51 -16.88 -6.62
N LEU A 53 -1.77 -15.96 -5.67
CA LEU A 53 -3.13 -15.51 -5.37
C LEU A 53 -3.61 -14.51 -6.42
N PRO A 54 -4.77 -14.72 -7.07
CA PRO A 54 -5.33 -13.77 -8.05
C PRO A 54 -5.47 -12.35 -7.50
N ALA A 55 -5.72 -12.21 -6.19
CA ALA A 55 -5.81 -10.91 -5.52
C ALA A 55 -4.47 -10.16 -5.44
N LEU A 56 -3.31 -10.83 -5.47
CA LEU A 56 -2.01 -10.17 -5.56
C LEU A 56 -1.80 -9.58 -6.96
N ASN A 57 -2.27 -10.26 -8.00
CA ASN A 57 -2.26 -9.71 -9.34
C ASN A 57 -3.20 -8.50 -9.45
N LEU A 58 -4.38 -8.58 -8.83
CA LEU A 58 -5.30 -7.45 -8.74
C LEU A 58 -4.69 -6.28 -7.94
N ALA A 59 -4.03 -6.55 -6.82
CA ALA A 59 -3.29 -5.56 -6.03
C ALA A 59 -2.20 -4.86 -6.86
N ALA A 60 -1.47 -5.62 -7.69
CA ALA A 60 -0.49 -5.06 -8.62
C ALA A 60 -1.13 -4.15 -9.68
N VAL A 61 -2.23 -4.58 -10.28
CA VAL A 61 -2.96 -3.79 -11.29
C VAL A 61 -3.50 -2.50 -10.67
N ILE A 62 -4.15 -2.58 -9.50
CA ILE A 62 -4.69 -1.41 -8.78
C ILE A 62 -3.55 -0.43 -8.43
N SER A 63 -2.45 -0.93 -7.86
CA SER A 63 -1.29 -0.10 -7.54
C SER A 63 -0.71 0.57 -8.79
N THR A 64 -0.68 -0.13 -9.93
CA THR A 64 -0.17 0.42 -11.19
C THR A 64 -1.08 1.52 -11.72
N LEU A 65 -2.38 1.23 -11.89
CA LEU A 65 -3.33 2.15 -12.50
C LEU A 65 -3.51 3.41 -11.64
N LEU A 66 -3.65 3.22 -10.32
CA LEU A 66 -3.92 4.32 -9.41
C LEU A 66 -2.64 5.06 -9.00
N GLY A 67 -1.49 4.38 -8.96
CA GLY A 67 -0.18 5.04 -8.84
C GLY A 67 0.11 5.94 -10.05
N ALA A 68 -0.15 5.45 -11.28
CA ALA A 68 0.00 6.25 -12.49
C ALA A 68 -1.00 7.41 -12.55
N ALA A 69 -2.27 7.18 -12.18
CA ALA A 69 -3.26 8.25 -12.08
C ALA A 69 -2.85 9.29 -11.02
N GLY A 70 -2.27 8.86 -9.89
CA GLY A 70 -1.75 9.72 -8.84
C GLY A 70 -0.70 10.72 -9.34
N LEU A 71 0.15 10.33 -10.31
CA LEU A 71 1.12 11.23 -10.96
C LEU A 71 0.44 12.43 -11.66
N LEU A 72 -0.81 12.28 -12.13
CA LEU A 72 -1.53 13.39 -12.78
C LEU A 72 -1.99 14.45 -11.77
N PHE A 73 -2.02 14.11 -10.48
CA PHE A 73 -2.49 14.95 -9.39
C PHE A 73 -1.37 15.36 -8.43
N THR A 74 -0.10 15.02 -8.72
CA THR A 74 1.03 15.43 -7.90
C THR A 74 1.16 16.96 -7.91
N GLY A 75 1.04 17.57 -6.72
CA GLY A 75 1.00 19.04 -6.55
C GLY A 75 -0.38 19.61 -6.17
N SER A 76 -1.44 18.80 -6.20
CA SER A 76 -2.80 19.18 -5.79
C SER A 76 -3.14 18.79 -4.34
N THR A 77 -2.13 18.50 -3.52
CA THR A 77 -2.29 18.20 -2.09
C THR A 77 -2.53 19.48 -1.27
N PRO A 78 -3.54 19.53 -0.38
CA PRO A 78 -4.52 18.48 -0.04
C PRO A 78 -5.81 18.61 -0.87
N SER A 79 -6.19 17.57 -1.62
CA SER A 79 -7.49 17.50 -2.32
C SER A 79 -8.19 16.16 -2.07
N VAL A 80 -9.53 16.17 -2.18
CA VAL A 80 -10.38 14.98 -2.07
C VAL A 80 -9.92 13.86 -3.01
N LEU A 81 -9.67 14.21 -4.27
CA LEU A 81 -9.25 13.25 -5.30
C LEU A 81 -7.92 12.61 -4.95
N PHE A 82 -6.94 13.38 -4.49
CA PHE A 82 -5.66 12.85 -4.04
C PHE A 82 -5.84 11.81 -2.93
N ASN A 83 -6.61 12.10 -1.89
CA ASN A 83 -6.83 11.15 -0.79
C ASN A 83 -7.58 9.89 -1.22
N VAL A 84 -8.56 10.00 -2.12
CA VAL A 84 -9.26 8.85 -2.71
C VAL A 84 -8.25 7.97 -3.44
N PHE A 85 -7.47 8.55 -4.36
CA PHE A 85 -6.49 7.80 -5.12
C PHE A 85 -5.44 7.17 -4.23
N MET A 86 -4.93 7.88 -3.22
CA MET A 86 -3.93 7.34 -2.31
C MET A 86 -4.45 6.22 -1.42
N GLY A 87 -5.69 6.35 -0.90
CA GLY A 87 -6.34 5.28 -0.15
C GLY A 87 -6.53 4.03 -1.01
N LEU A 88 -6.99 4.19 -2.24
CA LEU A 88 -7.20 3.08 -3.16
C LEU A 88 -5.90 2.50 -3.73
N ALA A 89 -4.84 3.29 -3.89
CA ALA A 89 -3.59 2.83 -4.50
C ALA A 89 -2.62 2.18 -3.50
N LEU A 90 -2.71 2.53 -2.21
CA LEU A 90 -1.86 1.97 -1.17
C LEU A 90 -2.59 0.96 -0.27
N MET A 91 -3.77 1.34 0.23
CA MET A 91 -4.42 0.62 1.33
C MET A 91 -5.28 -0.54 0.83
N LEU A 92 -6.00 -0.34 -0.28
CA LEU A 92 -6.80 -1.41 -0.89
C LEU A 92 -5.95 -2.60 -1.39
N PRO A 93 -4.79 -2.41 -2.07
CA PRO A 93 -3.90 -3.51 -2.43
C PRO A 93 -3.46 -4.35 -1.23
N ALA A 94 -3.11 -3.72 -0.11
CA ALA A 94 -2.75 -4.41 1.12
C ALA A 94 -3.92 -5.17 1.75
N PHE A 95 -5.12 -4.57 1.72
CA PHE A 95 -6.35 -5.24 2.16
C PHE A 95 -6.62 -6.52 1.37
N LEU A 96 -6.60 -6.43 0.03
CA LEU A 96 -6.86 -7.56 -0.87
C LEU A 96 -5.78 -8.64 -0.74
N ALA A 97 -4.52 -8.23 -0.62
CA ALA A 97 -3.40 -9.13 -0.39
C ALA A 97 -3.55 -9.86 0.97
N GLY A 98 -3.93 -9.14 2.04
CA GLY A 98 -4.21 -9.71 3.35
C GLY A 98 -5.38 -10.70 3.33
N LEU A 99 -6.53 -10.32 2.76
CA LEU A 99 -7.71 -11.19 2.65
C LEU A 99 -7.38 -12.50 1.92
N SER A 100 -6.68 -12.40 0.79
CA SER A 100 -6.35 -13.58 0.00
C SER A 100 -5.32 -14.50 0.68
N ALA A 101 -4.42 -13.93 1.47
CA ALA A 101 -3.41 -14.67 2.21
C ALA A 101 -3.92 -15.28 3.53
N TYR A 102 -5.10 -14.90 4.02
CA TYR A 102 -5.62 -15.26 5.36
C TYR A 102 -5.70 -16.76 5.62
N ARG A 103 -5.94 -17.56 4.58
CA ARG A 103 -6.04 -19.03 4.69
C ARG A 103 -4.84 -19.76 4.09
N GLN A 104 -3.80 -19.04 3.71
CA GLN A 104 -2.64 -19.60 3.04
C GLN A 104 -1.56 -20.01 4.05
N THR A 105 -1.07 -21.24 3.93
CA THR A 105 -0.03 -21.79 4.80
C THR A 105 1.35 -21.18 4.54
N ALA A 106 1.54 -20.55 3.38
CA ALA A 106 2.78 -19.87 2.99
C ALA A 106 3.07 -18.60 3.83
N PHE A 107 2.07 -18.04 4.51
CA PHE A 107 2.22 -16.84 5.33
C PHE A 107 2.02 -17.15 6.82
N PRO A 108 2.77 -16.50 7.73
CA PRO A 108 2.44 -16.53 9.15
C PRO A 108 1.02 -16.00 9.38
N ARG A 109 0.21 -16.67 10.21
CA ARG A 109 -1.22 -16.32 10.40
C ARG A 109 -1.49 -14.86 10.77
N ALA A 110 -0.57 -14.22 11.49
CA ALA A 110 -0.69 -12.82 11.88
C ALA A 110 -0.53 -11.85 10.68
N LEU A 111 0.24 -12.23 9.66
CA LEU A 111 0.59 -11.33 8.57
C LEU A 111 -0.61 -10.97 7.67
N PRO A 112 -1.43 -11.94 7.22
CA PRO A 112 -2.67 -11.61 6.50
C PRO A 112 -3.60 -10.70 7.28
N ILE A 113 -3.71 -10.92 8.60
CA ILE A 113 -4.52 -10.09 9.51
C ILE A 113 -3.97 -8.66 9.54
N ILE A 114 -2.65 -8.49 9.62
CA ILE A 114 -1.98 -7.19 9.54
C ILE A 114 -2.34 -6.47 8.24
N GLY A 115 -2.30 -7.16 7.09
CA GLY A 115 -2.67 -6.57 5.80
C GLY A 115 -4.14 -6.13 5.73
N ILE A 116 -5.05 -6.95 6.27
CA ILE A 116 -6.49 -6.64 6.36
C ILE A 116 -6.71 -5.40 7.23
N ILE A 117 -6.11 -5.36 8.42
CA ILE A 117 -6.29 -4.25 9.36
C ILE A 117 -5.65 -2.97 8.79
N ALA A 118 -4.44 -3.06 8.23
CA ALA A 118 -3.76 -1.94 7.58
C ALA A 118 -4.66 -1.30 6.53
N GLY A 119 -5.17 -2.12 5.62
CA GLY A 119 -6.01 -1.66 4.53
C GLY A 119 -7.34 -1.08 5.01
N ALA A 120 -8.00 -1.72 5.98
CA ALA A 120 -9.25 -1.23 6.55
C ALA A 120 -9.08 0.12 7.25
N LEU A 121 -8.08 0.25 8.13
CA LEU A 121 -7.78 1.51 8.81
C LEU A 121 -7.39 2.60 7.81
N GLY A 122 -6.59 2.27 6.80
CA GLY A 122 -6.19 3.22 5.77
C GLY A 122 -7.35 3.74 4.92
N MET A 123 -8.32 2.87 4.60
CA MET A 123 -9.56 3.27 3.91
C MET A 123 -10.44 4.16 4.81
N LEU A 124 -10.56 3.83 6.10
CA LEU A 124 -11.29 4.67 7.07
C LEU A 124 -10.66 6.06 7.22
N ASN A 125 -9.32 6.13 7.25
CA ASN A 125 -8.61 7.41 7.26
C ASN A 125 -8.91 8.23 6.00
N ALA A 126 -8.90 7.58 4.82
CA ALA A 126 -9.21 8.27 3.56
C ALA A 126 -10.63 8.85 3.58
N VAL A 127 -11.63 8.10 4.08
CA VAL A 127 -13.01 8.58 4.25
C VAL A 127 -13.07 9.78 5.19
N ALA A 128 -12.36 9.74 6.33
CA ALA A 128 -12.28 10.87 7.24
C ALA A 128 -11.73 12.11 6.53
N ASN A 129 -10.60 11.99 5.83
CA ASN A 129 -9.98 13.14 5.15
C ASN A 129 -10.84 13.71 4.02
N ILE A 130 -11.59 12.86 3.32
CA ILE A 130 -12.56 13.31 2.30
C ILE A 130 -13.68 14.15 2.93
N SER A 131 -14.15 13.78 4.13
CA SER A 131 -15.18 14.54 4.84
C SER A 131 -14.70 15.94 5.28
N GLY A 132 -13.38 16.13 5.43
CA GLY A 132 -12.72 17.42 5.64
C GLY A 132 -12.38 18.17 4.35
N GLY A 133 -12.96 17.82 3.19
CA GLY A 133 -12.64 18.47 1.91
C GLY A 133 -11.25 18.10 1.35
N GLY A 134 -10.67 17.00 1.83
CA GLY A 134 -9.33 16.55 1.43
C GLY A 134 -8.23 16.92 2.43
N ASP A 135 -8.56 17.64 3.50
CA ASP A 135 -7.62 18.07 4.53
C ASP A 135 -8.14 17.68 5.92
N TRP A 136 -7.34 16.93 6.66
CA TRP A 136 -7.66 16.50 8.03
C TRP A 136 -7.74 17.69 9.01
N THR A 137 -7.08 18.81 8.70
CA THR A 137 -7.12 20.02 9.51
C THR A 137 -8.49 20.72 9.47
N ASN A 138 -9.26 20.52 8.41
CA ASN A 138 -10.60 21.09 8.19
C ASN A 138 -11.72 20.23 8.79
N LEU A 139 -11.39 19.14 9.50
CA LEU A 139 -12.40 18.30 10.13
C LEU A 139 -13.17 19.06 11.24
N PRO A 140 -14.51 18.92 11.28
CA PRO A 140 -15.40 19.80 12.05
C PRO A 140 -15.32 19.60 13.57
N ASN A 141 -14.78 18.47 14.05
CA ASN A 141 -14.66 18.20 15.49
C ASN A 141 -13.36 17.45 15.83
N ALA A 142 -12.94 17.56 17.09
CA ALA A 142 -11.70 16.97 17.60
C ALA A 142 -11.69 15.43 17.56
N MET A 143 -12.86 14.79 17.70
CA MET A 143 -12.99 13.33 17.62
C MET A 143 -12.70 12.80 16.22
N SER A 144 -13.17 13.49 15.18
CA SER A 144 -12.89 13.15 13.78
C SER A 144 -11.40 13.33 13.43
N LYS A 145 -10.75 14.38 13.97
CA LYS A 145 -9.30 14.58 13.83
C LYS A 145 -8.51 13.45 14.49
N LEU A 146 -8.83 13.16 15.75
CA LEU A 146 -8.21 12.07 16.49
C LEU A 146 -8.40 10.72 15.77
N PHE A 147 -9.58 10.46 15.22
CA PHE A 147 -9.84 9.25 14.44
C PHE A 147 -8.98 9.18 13.17
N SER A 148 -8.81 10.29 12.44
CA SER A 148 -7.93 10.34 11.27
C SER A 148 -6.47 10.06 11.66
N ASP A 149 -5.96 10.69 12.72
CA ASP A 149 -4.59 10.46 13.18
C ASP A 149 -4.36 9.02 13.65
N LEU A 150 -5.31 8.48 14.44
CA LEU A 150 -5.27 7.11 14.94
C LEU A 150 -5.45 6.06 13.85
N THR A 151 -5.98 6.42 12.68
CA THR A 151 -6.08 5.49 11.55
C THR A 151 -4.89 5.64 10.62
N TYR A 152 -4.35 6.83 10.42
CA TYR A 152 -3.22 7.09 9.53
C TYR A 152 -1.91 6.41 9.97
N TYR A 153 -1.43 6.67 11.20
CA TYR A 153 -0.15 6.13 11.65
C TYR A 153 -0.17 4.60 11.78
N PRO A 154 -1.18 3.99 12.43
CA PRO A 154 -1.25 2.53 12.53
C PRO A 154 -1.47 1.84 11.17
N ALA A 155 -2.31 2.39 10.28
CA ALA A 155 -2.47 1.82 8.94
C ALA A 155 -1.15 1.80 8.18
N THR A 156 -0.42 2.92 8.21
CA THR A 156 0.88 3.06 7.54
C THR A 156 1.89 2.08 8.12
N LEU A 157 2.02 1.97 9.45
CA LEU A 157 2.94 1.02 10.08
C LEU A 157 2.62 -0.43 9.73
N LEU A 158 1.34 -0.82 9.77
CA LEU A 158 0.92 -2.18 9.43
C LEU A 158 1.15 -2.49 7.95
N LEU A 159 0.94 -1.52 7.05
CA LEU A 159 1.28 -1.63 5.63
C LEU A 159 2.78 -1.85 5.43
N LEU A 160 3.63 -1.13 6.16
CA LEU A 160 5.08 -1.29 6.08
C LEU A 160 5.51 -2.68 6.54
N VAL A 161 4.95 -3.19 7.64
CA VAL A 161 5.20 -4.56 8.11
C VAL A 161 4.84 -5.59 7.02
N TRP A 162 3.70 -5.40 6.36
CA TRP A 162 3.28 -6.25 5.25
C TRP A 162 4.28 -6.23 4.08
N LEU A 163 4.71 -5.04 3.65
CA LEU A 163 5.63 -4.86 2.52
C LEU A 163 7.04 -5.39 2.82
N VAL A 164 7.58 -5.14 4.02
CA VAL A 164 8.89 -5.65 4.45
C VAL A 164 8.88 -7.17 4.46
N TRP A 165 7.81 -7.79 4.95
CA TRP A 165 7.71 -9.24 4.92
C TRP A 165 7.58 -9.80 3.49
N GLY A 166 6.79 -9.14 2.65
CA GLY A 166 6.72 -9.46 1.22
C GLY A 166 8.11 -9.45 0.57
N ALA A 167 8.91 -8.42 0.85
CA ALA A 167 10.29 -8.32 0.38
C ALA A 167 11.16 -9.49 0.86
N PHE A 168 11.08 -9.82 2.15
CA PHE A 168 11.82 -10.93 2.74
C PHE A 168 11.47 -12.27 2.09
N LEU A 169 10.18 -12.53 1.86
CA LEU A 169 9.73 -13.75 1.16
C LEU A 169 10.29 -13.84 -0.26
N LEU A 170 10.33 -12.73 -0.98
CA LEU A 170 10.91 -12.68 -2.32
C LEU A 170 12.42 -12.96 -2.26
N PHE A 171 13.17 -12.31 -1.38
CA PHE A 171 14.62 -12.54 -1.25
C PHE A 171 14.97 -13.96 -0.83
N ARG A 172 14.17 -14.62 0.02
CA ARG A 172 14.37 -16.03 0.38
C ARG A 172 14.24 -17.00 -0.79
N LYS A 173 13.55 -16.61 -1.86
CA LYS A 173 13.34 -17.42 -3.06
C LYS A 173 14.24 -17.02 -4.24
N ALA A 174 14.98 -15.92 -4.08
CA ALA A 174 15.84 -15.32 -5.09
C ALA A 174 17.31 -15.71 -4.90
#